data_AF-A0A521VF95-F1
#
_entry.id   AF-A0A521VF95-F1
#
_cell.length_a   1.000
_cell.length_b   1.000
_cell.length_c   1.000
_cell.angle_alpha   90.00
_cell.angle_beta   90.00
_cell.angle_gamma   90.00
#
_symmetry.space_group_name_H-M   'P 1'
#
loop_
_entity.id
_entity.type
_entity.pdbx_description
1 polymer ?
#
loop_
_entity_poly.entity_id
_entity_poly.type
_entity_poly.pdbx_seq_one_letter_code
_entity_poly.pdbx_strand_id
1 'polypeptide(L)'
;MSVDVGLHMPKQSLLRLIKRWKRYEPRKNRTRVQKNTRGVYVLYNNRSTTNHEVIYIGVAGLGKTGGGGIQSRLRTHDRRIKNRTHYSFFEVHDNITSEEIRELEALLLGIFRDDPRIELANKQKGSRKLRLLRKATHWIEAQPSVAADRPQTAGH
;
A
#
# COMPACT_ATOMS: atom_id res chain seq x y z
N MET A 1 6.45 -42.21 -5.92
CA MET A 1 5.19 -41.73 -5.33
C MET A 1 5.22 -40.21 -5.35
N SER A 2 4.59 -39.58 -6.34
CA SER A 2 4.47 -38.13 -6.42
C SER A 2 3.30 -37.69 -5.56
N VAL A 3 3.59 -36.98 -4.47
CA VAL A 3 2.58 -36.25 -3.71
C VAL A 3 2.19 -35.04 -4.54
N ASP A 4 1.06 -35.16 -5.22
CA ASP A 4 0.34 -34.05 -5.83
C ASP A 4 -0.21 -33.20 -4.68
N VAL A 5 0.54 -32.18 -4.28
CA VAL A 5 0.07 -31.18 -3.31
C VAL A 5 -0.85 -30.24 -4.07
N GLY A 6 -2.04 -30.75 -4.39
CA GLY A 6 -3.16 -29.95 -4.87
C GLY A 6 -3.46 -28.88 -3.84
N LEU A 7 -2.92 -27.68 -4.07
CA LEU A 7 -3.34 -26.47 -3.39
C LEU A 7 -4.85 -26.36 -3.58
N HIS A 8 -5.59 -26.72 -2.53
CA HIS A 8 -7.01 -26.45 -2.41
C HIS A 8 -7.18 -24.92 -2.50
N MET A 9 -7.32 -24.41 -3.72
CA MET A 9 -7.72 -23.03 -3.91
C MET A 9 -9.21 -22.98 -3.58
N PRO A 10 -9.63 -22.20 -2.58
CA PRO A 10 -11.05 -22.01 -2.31
C PRO A 10 -11.73 -21.52 -3.59
N LYS A 11 -12.94 -22.00 -3.87
CA LYS A 11 -13.76 -21.61 -5.04
C LYS A 11 -13.95 -20.09 -5.16
N GLN A 12 -13.71 -19.36 -4.08
CA GLN A 12 -13.68 -17.90 -4.03
C GLN A 12 -12.46 -17.42 -3.22
N SER A 13 -11.75 -16.42 -3.73
CA SER A 13 -10.64 -15.80 -3.00
C SER A 13 -11.13 -15.17 -1.70
N LEU A 14 -10.33 -15.26 -0.63
CA LEU A 14 -10.61 -14.62 0.66
C LEU A 14 -10.71 -13.09 0.53
N LEU A 15 -9.98 -12.50 -0.41
CA LEU A 15 -9.94 -11.06 -0.64
C LEU A 15 -10.24 -10.75 -2.10
N ARG A 16 -10.96 -9.65 -2.35
CA ARG A 16 -11.27 -9.20 -3.73
C ARG A 16 -10.08 -8.56 -4.43
N LEU A 17 -9.17 -7.95 -3.66
CA LEU A 17 -8.05 -7.17 -4.20
C LEU A 17 -6.75 -7.99 -4.25
N ILE A 18 -6.45 -8.74 -3.18
CA ILE A 18 -5.15 -9.40 -2.98
C ILE A 18 -5.26 -10.90 -3.20
N LYS A 19 -4.50 -11.41 -4.17
CA LYS A 19 -4.40 -12.81 -4.56
C LYS A 19 -3.43 -13.58 -3.68
N ARG A 20 -2.26 -13.00 -3.41
CA ARG A 20 -1.18 -13.57 -2.59
C ARG A 20 -0.43 -12.46 -1.88
N TRP A 21 0.14 -12.76 -0.72
CA TRP A 21 1.00 -11.80 -0.03
C TRP A 21 2.09 -12.52 0.77
N LYS A 22 3.17 -11.79 1.04
CA LYS A 22 4.18 -12.14 2.04
C LYS A 22 4.69 -10.89 2.72
N ARG A 23 5.08 -11.02 3.99
CA ARG A 23 5.55 -9.91 4.80
C ARG A 23 6.91 -10.20 5.41
N TYR A 24 7.71 -9.14 5.54
CA TYR A 24 9.05 -9.16 6.13
C TYR A 24 9.96 -10.26 5.56
N GLU A 25 9.88 -10.48 4.25
CA GLU A 25 10.78 -11.41 3.58
C GLU A 25 12.19 -10.81 3.50
N PRO A 26 13.24 -11.55 3.89
CA PRO A 26 14.61 -11.11 3.73
C PRO A 26 14.91 -10.77 2.27
N ARG A 27 15.70 -9.71 2.03
CA ARG A 27 16.10 -9.26 0.69
C ARG A 27 16.62 -10.39 -0.22
N LYS A 28 17.37 -11.34 0.34
CA LYS A 28 17.89 -12.53 -0.38
C LYS A 28 16.79 -13.39 -1.03
N ASN A 29 15.59 -13.38 -0.48
CA ASN A 29 14.47 -14.20 -0.94
C ASN A 29 13.71 -13.58 -2.14
N ARG A 30 14.16 -12.47 -2.73
CA ARG A 30 13.43 -11.81 -3.85
C ARG A 30 13.10 -12.75 -5.01
N THR A 31 13.94 -13.77 -5.25
CA THR A 31 13.75 -14.74 -6.35
C THR A 31 12.53 -15.63 -6.14
N ARG A 32 12.02 -15.73 -4.90
CA ARG A 32 10.76 -16.42 -4.56
C ARG A 32 9.51 -15.65 -5.01
N VAL A 33 9.63 -14.36 -5.32
CA VAL A 33 8.55 -13.60 -5.96
C VAL A 33 8.46 -14.05 -7.41
N GLN A 34 7.26 -14.41 -7.86
CA GLN A 34 7.05 -14.84 -9.24
C GLN A 34 7.39 -13.70 -10.23
N LYS A 35 7.83 -14.07 -11.44
CA LYS A 35 8.02 -13.10 -12.51
C LYS A 35 6.70 -12.42 -12.82
N ASN A 36 6.75 -11.15 -13.19
CA ASN A 36 5.57 -10.36 -13.59
C ASN A 36 4.47 -10.19 -12.50
N THR A 37 4.74 -10.52 -11.24
CA THR A 37 3.83 -10.21 -10.12
C THR A 37 3.44 -8.74 -10.13
N ARG A 38 2.12 -8.48 -10.15
CA ARG A 38 1.51 -7.14 -10.16
C ARG A 38 1.04 -6.78 -8.76
N GLY A 39 1.11 -5.50 -8.39
CA GLY A 39 0.57 -5.02 -7.12
C GLY A 39 1.52 -4.12 -6.35
N VAL A 40 1.43 -4.16 -5.03
CA VAL A 40 2.14 -3.26 -4.10
C VAL A 40 3.30 -4.00 -3.45
N TYR A 41 4.42 -3.31 -3.26
CA TYR A 41 5.54 -3.79 -2.45
C TYR A 41 6.01 -2.71 -1.48
N VAL A 42 6.56 -3.16 -0.35
CA VAL A 42 7.10 -2.32 0.71
C VAL A 42 8.52 -2.75 0.99
N LEU A 43 9.43 -1.79 1.14
CA LEU A 43 10.82 -2.03 1.50
C LEU A 43 11.05 -1.58 2.93
N TYR A 44 11.88 -2.35 3.64
CA TYR A 44 12.20 -2.06 5.03
C TYR A 44 13.70 -1.96 5.25
N ASN A 45 14.06 -1.05 6.15
CA ASN A 45 15.31 -1.13 6.90
C ASN A 45 15.00 -1.83 8.23
N ASN A 46 15.74 -2.89 8.56
CA ASN A 46 15.45 -3.67 9.75
C ASN A 46 16.54 -3.32 10.76
N ARG A 47 16.14 -2.65 11.85
CA ARG A 47 17.08 -2.21 12.90
C ARG A 47 17.26 -3.27 14.00
N SER A 48 16.31 -4.20 14.12
CA SER A 48 16.37 -5.34 15.06
C SER A 48 15.59 -6.53 14.50
N THR A 49 15.47 -7.65 15.22
CA THR A 49 14.66 -8.80 14.77
C THR A 49 13.17 -8.49 14.66
N THR A 50 12.68 -7.48 15.38
CA THR A 50 11.25 -7.12 15.44
C THR A 50 10.93 -5.80 14.73
N ASN A 51 11.92 -4.91 14.57
CA ASN A 51 11.69 -3.53 14.15
C ASN A 51 11.99 -3.29 12.67
N HIS A 52 10.93 -3.42 11.85
CA HIS A 52 10.95 -3.19 10.42
C HIS A 52 10.48 -1.78 10.07
N GLU A 53 11.42 -0.86 9.91
CA GLU A 53 11.15 0.52 9.50
C GLU A 53 10.82 0.59 8.01
N VAL A 54 9.66 1.15 7.67
CA VAL A 54 9.26 1.35 6.27
C VAL A 54 10.09 2.48 5.66
N ILE A 55 10.82 2.17 4.59
CA ILE A 55 11.65 3.16 3.88
C ILE A 55 11.17 3.47 2.47
N TYR A 56 10.29 2.63 1.92
CA TYR A 56 9.78 2.81 0.56
C TYR A 56 8.49 2.00 0.36
N ILE A 57 7.53 2.58 -0.35
CA ILE A 57 6.31 1.90 -0.81
C ILE A 57 6.22 2.12 -2.30
N GLY A 58 5.99 1.08 -3.09
CA GLY A 58 5.76 1.28 -4.51
C GLY A 58 4.92 0.21 -5.15
N VAL A 59 4.60 0.44 -6.41
CA VAL A 59 3.81 -0.49 -7.22
C VAL A 59 4.56 -1.03 -8.43
N ALA A 60 4.05 -2.13 -8.98
CA ALA A 60 4.62 -2.81 -10.12
C ALA A 60 3.55 -3.47 -11.01
N GLY A 61 3.93 -3.79 -12.25
CA GLY A 61 3.06 -4.52 -13.17
C GLY A 61 1.93 -3.68 -13.78
N LEU A 62 2.24 -2.43 -14.14
CA LEU A 62 1.29 -1.44 -14.65
C LEU A 62 1.15 -1.43 -16.20
N GLY A 63 1.58 -2.50 -16.88
CA GLY A 63 1.49 -2.65 -18.34
C GLY A 63 2.78 -2.32 -19.11
N LYS A 64 2.68 -2.26 -20.46
CA LYS A 64 3.82 -2.14 -21.40
C LYS A 64 4.75 -0.96 -21.12
N THR A 65 4.20 0.16 -20.64
CA THR A 65 4.92 1.40 -20.31
C THR A 65 5.18 1.58 -18.81
N GLY A 66 4.64 0.68 -17.97
CA GLY A 66 4.48 0.86 -16.53
C GLY A 66 5.51 0.14 -15.65
N GLY A 67 6.56 -0.43 -16.25
CA GLY A 67 7.63 -1.15 -15.55
C GLY A 67 7.30 -2.63 -15.29
N GLY A 68 8.38 -3.43 -15.15
CA GLY A 68 8.27 -4.86 -14.86
C GLY A 68 7.61 -5.17 -13.50
N GLY A 69 7.34 -6.45 -13.25
CA GLY A 69 6.71 -6.90 -11.99
C GLY A 69 7.55 -6.67 -10.73
N ILE A 70 6.97 -6.95 -9.56
CA ILE A 70 7.56 -6.69 -8.24
C ILE A 70 8.99 -7.25 -8.15
N GLN A 71 9.21 -8.50 -8.60
CA GLN A 71 10.54 -9.12 -8.59
C GLN A 71 11.61 -8.27 -9.30
N SER A 72 11.28 -7.70 -10.47
CA SER A 72 12.18 -6.84 -11.23
C SER A 72 12.45 -5.52 -10.50
N ARG A 73 11.42 -4.93 -9.89
CA ARG A 73 11.53 -3.69 -9.09
C ARG A 73 12.41 -3.90 -7.85
N LEU A 74 12.22 -5.00 -7.12
CA LEU A 74 13.08 -5.37 -5.99
C LEU A 74 14.55 -5.53 -6.41
N ARG A 75 14.81 -6.16 -7.56
CA ARG A 75 16.17 -6.29 -8.11
C ARG A 75 16.79 -4.93 -8.45
N THR A 76 16.02 -4.00 -9.01
CA THR A 76 16.50 -2.63 -9.27
C THR A 76 16.81 -1.90 -7.96
N HIS A 77 15.96 -2.04 -6.95
CA HIS A 77 16.15 -1.43 -5.64
C HIS A 77 17.36 -1.98 -4.89
N ASP A 78 17.68 -3.26 -5.04
CA ASP A 78 18.90 -3.84 -4.47
C ASP A 78 20.18 -3.09 -4.88
N ARG A 79 20.19 -2.46 -6.05
CA ARG A 79 21.32 -1.67 -6.56
C ARG A 79 21.29 -0.22 -6.07
N ARG A 80 20.11 0.33 -5.77
CA ARG A 80 19.90 1.76 -5.48
C ARG A 80 19.74 2.07 -4.00
N ILE A 81 19.14 1.17 -3.23
CA ILE A 81 18.78 1.36 -1.82
C ILE A 81 19.60 0.37 -0.99
N LYS A 82 20.79 0.79 -0.59
CA LYS A 82 21.78 -0.08 0.06
C LYS A 82 21.35 -0.59 1.45
N ASN A 83 20.67 0.25 2.22
CA ASN A 83 20.22 -0.03 3.58
C ASN A 83 18.95 -0.89 3.67
N ARG A 84 18.37 -1.31 2.53
CA ARG A 84 17.21 -2.22 2.55
C ARG A 84 17.65 -3.62 2.97
N THR A 85 16.95 -4.16 3.96
CA THR A 85 17.17 -5.51 4.48
C THR A 85 16.02 -6.46 4.17
N HIS A 86 14.78 -5.98 4.15
CA HIS A 86 13.57 -6.81 3.97
C HIS A 86 12.61 -6.21 2.95
N TYR A 87 11.58 -6.97 2.59
CA TYR A 87 10.47 -6.51 1.78
C TYR A 87 9.16 -7.20 2.15
N SER A 88 8.05 -6.61 1.74
CA SER A 88 6.73 -7.24 1.70
C SER A 88 6.16 -7.05 0.31
N PHE A 89 5.28 -7.94 -0.10
CA PHE A 89 4.54 -7.76 -1.34
C PHE A 89 3.09 -8.23 -1.16
N PHE A 90 2.23 -7.57 -1.92
CA PHE A 90 0.81 -7.82 -1.99
C PHE A 90 0.46 -7.91 -3.47
N GLU A 91 0.36 -9.13 -3.95
CA GLU A 91 0.00 -9.43 -5.33
C GLU A 91 -1.50 -9.26 -5.51
N VAL A 92 -1.89 -8.46 -6.49
CA VAL A 92 -3.30 -8.22 -6.79
C VAL A 92 -3.88 -9.32 -7.69
N HIS A 93 -5.21 -9.47 -7.68
CA HIS A 93 -5.89 -10.31 -8.66
C HIS A 93 -5.74 -9.78 -10.09
N ASP A 94 -5.86 -10.68 -11.08
CA ASP A 94 -5.60 -10.37 -12.48
C ASP A 94 -6.61 -9.37 -13.06
N ASN A 95 -7.84 -9.33 -12.52
CA ASN A 95 -8.89 -8.37 -12.89
C ASN A 95 -8.65 -6.95 -12.36
N ILE A 96 -7.66 -6.74 -11.48
CA ILE A 96 -7.34 -5.41 -10.95
C ILE A 96 -6.55 -4.63 -11.99
N THR A 97 -7.01 -3.43 -12.30
CA THR A 97 -6.46 -2.52 -13.30
C THR A 97 -5.19 -1.83 -12.81
N SER A 98 -4.39 -1.29 -13.73
CA SER A 98 -3.22 -0.50 -13.38
C SER A 98 -3.59 0.79 -12.64
N GLU A 99 -4.75 1.36 -12.96
CA GLU A 99 -5.30 2.57 -12.36
C GLU A 99 -5.67 2.33 -10.90
N GLU A 100 -6.33 1.21 -10.59
CA GLU A 100 -6.63 0.79 -9.21
C GLU A 100 -5.34 0.57 -8.41
N ILE A 101 -4.32 -0.07 -9.00
CA ILE A 101 -3.02 -0.24 -8.33
C ILE A 101 -2.37 1.13 -8.03
N ARG A 102 -2.43 2.10 -8.95
CA ARG A 102 -1.91 3.46 -8.72
C ARG A 102 -2.71 4.22 -7.67
N GLU A 103 -4.01 3.95 -7.54
CA GLU A 103 -4.84 4.52 -6.48
C GLU A 103 -4.42 4.03 -5.10
N LEU A 104 -4.06 2.74 -4.97
CA LEU A 104 -3.45 2.22 -3.75
C LEU A 104 -2.13 2.92 -3.42
N GLU A 105 -1.26 3.15 -4.41
CA GLU A 105 -0.01 3.89 -4.19
C GLU A 105 -0.28 5.30 -3.68
N ALA A 106 -1.18 6.02 -4.34
CA ALA A 106 -1.55 7.38 -3.95
C ALA A 106 -2.13 7.45 -2.53
N LEU A 107 -2.96 6.46 -2.14
CA LEU A 107 -3.54 6.36 -0.81
C LEU A 107 -2.44 6.10 0.23
N LEU A 108 -1.62 5.07 0.03
CA LEU A 108 -0.57 4.68 0.99
C LEU A 108 0.47 5.78 1.18
N LEU A 109 0.95 6.38 0.08
CA LEU A 109 1.88 7.51 0.18
C LEU A 109 1.22 8.73 0.80
N GLY A 110 -0.08 8.96 0.55
CA GLY A 110 -0.84 10.03 1.17
C GLY A 110 -0.93 9.89 2.70
N ILE A 111 -1.15 8.67 3.21
CA ILE A 111 -1.23 8.38 4.65
C ILE A 111 0.11 8.68 5.35
N PHE A 112 1.22 8.25 4.75
CA PHE A 112 2.55 8.33 5.39
C PHE A 112 3.36 9.58 5.02
N ARG A 113 2.84 10.46 4.15
CA ARG A 113 3.58 11.65 3.67
C ARG A 113 4.03 12.54 4.82
N ASP A 114 3.10 12.79 5.74
CA ASP A 114 3.24 13.77 6.81
C ASP A 114 3.49 13.12 8.19
N ASP A 115 3.70 11.79 8.23
CA ASP A 115 4.02 11.06 9.48
C ASP A 115 5.52 11.25 9.83
N PRO A 116 5.85 11.92 10.95
CA PRO A 116 7.24 12.15 11.33
C PRO A 116 7.97 10.87 11.79
N ARG A 117 7.23 9.79 12.06
CA ARG A 117 7.81 8.50 12.47
C ARG A 117 8.31 7.69 11.28
N ILE A 118 8.04 8.12 10.05
CA ILE A 118 8.35 7.37 8.83
C ILE A 118 9.12 8.24 7.82
N GLU A 119 10.32 7.78 7.50
CA GLU A 119 11.18 8.37 6.48
C GLU A 119 11.07 7.61 5.14
N LEU A 120 9.99 7.87 4.41
CA LEU A 120 9.85 7.34 3.05
C LEU A 120 10.81 8.05 2.07
N ALA A 121 11.58 7.27 1.33
CA ALA A 121 12.44 7.79 0.26
C ALA A 121 11.64 8.30 -0.97
N ASN A 122 10.35 7.95 -1.08
CA ASN A 122 9.51 8.29 -2.22
C ASN A 122 8.24 9.05 -1.82
N LYS A 123 8.38 10.03 -0.91
CA LYS A 123 7.27 10.93 -0.56
C LYS A 123 6.76 11.66 -1.80
N GLN A 124 5.49 11.44 -2.14
CA GLN A 124 4.79 12.19 -3.18
C GLN A 124 4.22 13.47 -2.57
N LYS A 125 4.41 14.62 -3.23
CA LYS A 125 3.86 15.91 -2.75
C LYS A 125 2.31 15.91 -2.69
N GLY A 126 1.66 15.16 -3.58
CA GLY A 126 0.22 14.90 -3.52
C GLY A 126 -0.32 14.20 -4.77
N SER A 127 -1.55 13.68 -4.69
CA SER A 127 -2.26 13.03 -5.80
C SER A 127 -3.27 13.97 -6.44
N ARG A 128 -3.16 14.18 -7.76
CA ARG A 128 -4.14 14.99 -8.52
C ARG A 128 -5.54 14.39 -8.43
N LYS A 129 -5.68 13.06 -8.53
CA LYS A 129 -6.97 12.37 -8.43
C LYS A 129 -7.62 12.60 -7.07
N LEU A 130 -6.88 12.40 -5.96
CA LEU A 130 -7.41 12.65 -4.62
C LEU A 130 -7.76 14.13 -4.40
N ARG A 131 -6.95 15.06 -4.94
CA ARG A 131 -7.26 16.49 -4.89
C ARG A 131 -8.54 16.83 -5.65
N LEU A 132 -8.74 16.25 -6.84
CA LEU A 132 -9.95 16.46 -7.63
C LEU A 132 -11.17 15.83 -6.96
N LEU A 133 -11.03 14.62 -6.41
CA LEU A 133 -12.07 13.96 -5.64
C LEU A 133 -12.52 14.85 -4.47
N ARG A 134 -11.60 15.33 -3.64
CA ARG A 134 -11.92 16.24 -2.53
C ARG A 134 -12.66 17.51 -2.97
N LYS A 135 -12.33 18.06 -4.15
CA LYS A 135 -13.03 19.24 -4.70
C LYS A 135 -14.45 18.90 -5.17
N ALA A 136 -14.64 17.72 -5.76
CA ALA A 136 -15.93 17.29 -6.29
C ALA A 136 -16.87 16.82 -5.18
N THR A 137 -16.32 16.17 -4.15
CA THR A 137 -17.04 15.66 -2.99
C THR A 137 -16.79 16.63 -1.83
N HIS A 138 -17.53 17.74 -1.77
CA HIS A 138 -17.64 18.49 -0.53
C HIS A 138 -18.32 17.56 0.48
N TRP A 139 -17.53 16.87 1.30
CA TRP A 139 -18.05 16.30 2.53
C TRP A 139 -18.50 17.51 3.34
N ILE A 140 -19.81 17.77 3.36
CA ILE A 140 -20.38 18.83 4.19
C ILE A 140 -20.06 18.40 5.61
N GLU A 141 -19.07 19.02 6.23
CA GLU A 141 -18.91 18.95 7.68
C GLU A 141 -20.19 19.54 8.25
N ALA A 142 -21.06 18.68 8.78
CA ALA A 142 -22.17 19.13 9.59
C ALA A 142 -21.55 19.95 10.72
N GLN A 143 -21.71 21.27 10.69
CA GLN A 143 -21.29 22.09 11.82
C GLN A 143 -22.05 21.57 13.03
N PRO A 144 -21.36 21.26 14.16
CA PRO A 144 -22.06 20.92 15.39
C PRO A 144 -23.01 22.09 15.68
N SER A 145 -24.31 21.80 15.70
CA SER A 145 -25.32 22.78 16.05
C SER A 145 -24.89 23.37 17.39
N VAL A 146 -24.59 24.67 17.41
CA VAL A 146 -24.51 25.42 18.66
C VAL A 146 -25.91 25.29 19.25
N ALA A 147 -26.08 24.30 20.14
CA ALA A 147 -27.29 24.13 20.89
C ALA A 147 -27.50 25.45 21.62
N ALA A 148 -28.59 26.11 21.26
CA ALA A 148 -29.01 27.37 21.84
C ALA A 148 -29.05 27.17 23.36
N ASP A 149 -28.09 27.78 24.04
CA ASP A 149 -28.09 27.96 25.48
C ASP A 149 -29.20 28.98 25.77
N ARG A 150 -30.44 28.48 25.81
CA ARG A 150 -31.55 29.21 26.42
C ARG A 150 -31.55 28.82 27.89
N PRO A 151 -31.22 29.72 28.81
CA PRO A 151 -31.67 29.53 30.18
C PRO A 151 -33.19 29.69 30.21
N GLN A 152 -33.90 28.57 30.42
CA GLN A 152 -35.28 28.59 30.89
C GLN A 152 -35.26 28.84 32.41
N THR A 153 -35.90 29.95 32.83
CA THR A 153 -36.71 30.22 34.04
C THR A 153 -36.32 29.54 35.37
N ALA A 154 -36.34 30.18 36.54
CA ALA A 154 -37.50 30.87 37.12
C ALA A 154 -37.14 31.48 38.50
N GLY A 155 -37.91 32.49 38.93
CA GLY A 155 -38.42 32.60 40.30
C GLY A 155 -37.52 33.19 41.38
N HIS A 156 -37.71 34.48 41.68
CA HIS A 156 -38.43 34.96 42.88
C HIS A 156 -38.83 36.42 42.73
#